data_AF-A0ABD4RJ13-F1
#
_entry.id   AF-A0ABD4RJ13-F1
#
_cell.length_a   1.000
_cell.length_b   1.000
_cell.length_c   1.000
_cell.angle_alpha   90.00
_cell.angle_beta   90.00
_cell.angle_gamma   90.00
#
_symmetry.space_group_name_H-M   'P 1'
#
loop_
_entity.id
_entity.type
_entity.pdbx_description
1 polymer ?
#
loop_
_entity_poly.entity_id
_entity_poly.type
_entity_poly.pdbx_seq_one_letter_code
_entity_poly.pdbx_strand_id
1 'polypeptide(L)' 'MYLATVIDLFDRRITGWAMDSTMTRRLVIDAFNTAVLKDVVMIMLVQNYSSYL' A
#
# COMPACT_ATOMS: atom_id res chain seq x y z
N MET A 1 18.51 -1.85 -4.37
CA MET A 1 17.10 -1.40 -4.39
C MET A 1 16.25 -2.59 -4.80
N TYR A 2 15.22 -2.88 -4.03
CA TYR A 2 14.27 -3.97 -4.23
C TYR A 2 12.84 -3.42 -4.08
N LEU A 3 11.91 -3.97 -4.84
CA LEU A 3 10.49 -3.61 -4.86
C LEU A 3 9.65 -4.87 -4.63
N ALA A 4 8.75 -4.83 -3.65
CA ALA A 4 7.69 -5.82 -3.50
C ALA A 4 6.35 -5.21 -3.93
N THR A 5 5.53 -6.00 -4.63
CA THR A 5 4.19 -5.60 -5.09
C THR A 5 3.18 -6.71 -4.79
N VAL A 6 1.97 -6.32 -4.42
CA VAL A 6 0.81 -7.21 -4.25
C VAL A 6 -0.21 -6.86 -5.32
N ILE A 7 -0.67 -7.87 -6.06
CA ILE A 7 -1.61 -7.73 -7.17
C ILE A 7 -2.89 -8.46 -6.81
N ASP A 8 -4.02 -7.79 -7.01
CA ASP A 8 -5.32 -8.45 -7.07
C ASP A 8 -5.49 -9.11 -8.44
N LEU A 9 -5.71 -10.42 -8.45
CA LEU A 9 -5.84 -11.25 -9.65
C LEU A 9 -7.19 -11.05 -10.36
N PHE A 10 -8.24 -10.62 -9.65
CA PHE A 10 -9.56 -10.43 -10.26
C PHE A 10 -9.58 -9.20 -11.17
N ASP A 11 -9.13 -8.06 -10.65
CA ASP A 11 -9.12 -6.78 -11.38
C ASP A 11 -7.77 -6.44 -12.03
N ARG A 12 -6.73 -7.26 -11.82
CA ARG A 12 -5.34 -7.01 -12.27
C ARG A 12 -4.79 -5.66 -11.79
N ARG A 13 -5.13 -5.27 -10.55
CA ARG A 13 -4.74 -4.00 -9.94
C ARG A 13 -3.64 -4.20 -8.89
N ILE A 14 -2.71 -3.24 -8.82
CA ILE A 14 -1.72 -3.20 -7.74
C ILE A 14 -2.41 -2.69 -6.47
N THR A 15 -2.54 -3.56 -5.48
CA THR A 15 -3.18 -3.23 -4.21
C THR A 15 -2.19 -2.68 -3.20
N GLY A 16 -0.94 -3.17 -3.15
CA GLY A 16 0.10 -2.63 -2.26
C GLY A 16 1.51 -2.78 -2.82
N TRP A 17 2.43 -1.95 -2.33
CA TRP A 17 3.83 -1.93 -2.76
C TRP A 17 4.74 -1.37 -1.66
N ALA A 18 6.02 -1.75 -1.69
CA ALA A 18 7.06 -1.19 -0.83
C ALA A 18 8.44 -1.30 -1.50
N MET A 19 9.35 -0.37 -1.19
CA MET A 19 10.74 -0.38 -1.68
C MET A 19 11.74 -0.32 -0.51
N ASP A 20 12.85 -1.04 -0.64
CA ASP A 20 13.97 -0.98 0.32
C ASP A 20 15.31 -1.18 -0.43
N SER A 21 16.40 -0.68 0.16
CA SER A 21 17.77 -0.96 -0.26
C SER A 21 18.15 -2.45 -0.15
N THR A 22 17.52 -3.20 0.76
CA THR A 22 17.86 -4.60 1.10
C THR A 22 16.66 -5.56 0.94
N MET A 23 16.91 -6.79 0.50
CA MET A 23 15.85 -7.80 0.27
C MET A 23 15.54 -8.58 1.55
N THR A 24 14.66 -8.03 2.39
CA THR A 24 14.25 -8.64 3.66
C THR A 24 12.78 -9.05 3.65
N ARG A 25 12.37 -9.92 4.58
CA ARG A 25 10.96 -10.27 4.81
C ARG A 25 10.09 -9.03 5.04
N ARG A 26 10.67 -7.98 5.63
CA ARG A 26 9.95 -6.74 5.96
C ARG A 26 9.40 -6.04 4.72
N LEU A 27 10.16 -6.05 3.62
CA LEU A 27 9.72 -5.50 2.33
C LEU A 27 8.39 -6.11 1.85
N VAL A 28 8.21 -7.43 2.01
CA VAL A 28 6.97 -8.12 1.64
C VAL A 28 5.84 -7.83 2.62
N ILE A 29 6.14 -7.78 3.93
CA ILE A 29 5.15 -7.44 4.97
C ILE A 29 4.60 -6.03 4.74
N ASP A 30 5.46 -5.07 4.42
CA ASP A 30 5.08 -3.68 4.24
C ASP A 30 4.22 -3.50 2.97
N ALA A 31 4.57 -4.18 1.87
CA ALA A 31 3.74 -4.21 0.66
C ALA A 31 2.36 -4.85 0.93
N PHE A 32 2.31 -5.91 1.72
CA PHE A 32 1.06 -6.58 2.10
C PHE A 32 0.19 -5.71 3.01
N ASN A 33 0.77 -5.09 4.04
CA ASN A 33 0.05 -4.17 4.93
C ASN A 33 -0.55 -3.00 4.14
N THR A 34 0.19 -2.45 3.17
CA THR A 34 -0.32 -1.40 2.29
C THR A 34 -1.51 -1.88 1.44
N ALA A 35 -1.50 -3.15 1.01
CA ALA A 35 -2.60 -3.75 0.25
C ALA A 35 -3.87 -3.92 1.10
N VAL A 36 -3.74 -4.40 2.34
CA VAL A 36 -4.87 -4.70 3.23
C VAL A 36 -5.42 -3.44 3.91
N LEU A 37 -4.56 -2.46 4.23
CA LEU A 37 -4.94 -1.23 4.92
C LEU A 37 -5.35 -0.10 3.96
N LYS A 38 -5.30 -0.33 2.64
CA LYS A 38 -5.54 0.68 1.60
C LYS A 38 -6.88 1.40 1.76
N ASP A 39 -7.90 0.69 2.24
CA ASP A 39 -9.23 1.24 2.46
C ASP A 39 -9.28 2.25 3.61
N VAL A 40 -8.40 2.11 4.61
CA VAL A 40 -8.34 3.01 5.78
C VAL A 40 -7.58 4.29 5.44
N VAL A 41 -6.54 4.21 4.61
CA VAL A 41 -5.72 5.37 4.23
C VAL A 41 -6.50 6.32 3.32
N MET A 42 -7.31 5.81 2.39
CA MET A 42 -8.17 6.66 1.56
C MET A 42 -9.23 7.39 2.40
N ILE A 43 -9.80 6.73 3.42
CA ILE A 43 -10.71 7.39 4.37
C ILE A 43 -9.97 8.49 5.14
N MET A 44 -8.74 8.28 5.62
CA MET A 44 -8.01 9.32 6.35
C MET A 44 -7.62 10.52 5.47
N LEU A 45 -7.26 10.31 4.21
CA LEU A 45 -6.96 11.43 3.29
C LEU A 45 -8.22 12.21 2.91
N VAL A 46 -9.35 11.53 2.69
CA VAL A 46 -10.64 12.15 2.40
C VAL A 46 -11.16 12.94 3.62
N GLN A 47 -11.04 12.39 4.83
CA GLN A 47 -11.43 13.06 6.07
C GLN A 47 -10.57 14.30 6.34
N ASN A 48 -9.26 14.26 6.07
CA ASN A 48 -8.41 15.43 6.25
C ASN A 48 -8.68 16.52 5.21
N TYR A 49 -9.01 16.18 3.96
CA TYR A 49 -9.30 17.19 2.93
C TYR A 49 -10.60 17.97 3.19
N SER A 50 -11.60 17.33 3.81
CA SER A 50 -12.87 17.97 4.16
C SER A 50 -12.76 19.01 5.27
N SER A 51 -11.68 19.02 6.05
CA SER A 51 -11.43 20.01 7.12
C SER A 51 -10.79 21.30 6.59
N TYR A 52 -10.30 21.27 5.34
CA TYR A 52 -9.69 22.43 4.67
C TYR A 52 -10.67 23.12 3.68
N LEU A 53 -11.91 22.64 3.59
CA LEU A 53 -13.04 23.26 2.89
C LEU A 53 -14.10 23.70 3.91
#